data_AF-A0A1B7LN54-F1
#
_entry.id   AF-A0A1B7LN54-F1
#
_cell.length_a   1.000
_cell.length_b   1.000
_cell.length_c   1.000
_cell.angle_alpha   90.00
_cell.angle_beta   90.00
_cell.angle_gamma   90.00
#
_symmetry.space_group_name_H-M   'P 1'
#
loop_
_entity.id
_entity.type
_entity.pdbx_description
1 polymer ?
#
loop_
_entity_poly.entity_id
_entity_poly.type
_entity_poly.pdbx_seq_one_letter_code
_entity_poly.pdbx_strand_id
1 'polypeptide(L)' 'MSKQEKQQGSWKLFLISIGLLFIMVAPKTQTPMLMIIGGLIIVLMGVIMLRKDRVKERRNKK' A
#
# COMPACT_ATOMS: atom_id res chain seq x y z
N MET A 1 -19.52 13.76 -3.55
CA MET A 1 -18.31 13.08 -3.04
C MET A 1 -18.69 12.39 -1.74
N SER A 2 -19.05 11.10 -1.79
CA SER A 2 -19.59 10.40 -0.62
C SER A 2 -18.47 10.08 0.38
N LYS A 3 -18.74 10.27 1.68
CA LYS A 3 -17.78 10.10 2.80
C LYS A 3 -17.08 8.73 2.84
N GLN A 4 -17.55 7.74 2.08
CA GLN A 4 -17.03 6.37 2.09
C GLN A 4 -15.73 6.17 1.29
N GLU A 5 -15.44 6.98 0.26
CA GLU A 5 -14.17 6.87 -0.49
C GLU A 5 -12.94 7.32 0.34
N LYS A 6 -13.13 8.33 1.21
CA LYS A 6 -12.08 8.79 2.13
C LYS A 6 -11.65 7.69 3.11
N GLN A 7 -12.57 6.83 3.52
CA GLN A 7 -12.30 5.78 4.50
C GLN A 7 -11.49 4.62 3.90
N GLN A 8 -11.72 4.29 2.62
CA GLN A 8 -10.96 3.26 1.91
C GLN A 8 -9.56 3.73 1.48
N GLY A 9 -9.39 5.01 1.15
CA GLY A 9 -8.07 5.59 0.87
C GLY A 9 -7.12 5.49 2.08
N SER A 10 -7.66 5.67 3.29
CA SER A 10 -6.86 5.65 4.53
C SER A 10 -6.26 4.27 4.83
N TRP A 11 -7.00 3.19 4.58
CA TRP A 11 -6.51 1.83 4.81
C TRP A 11 -5.38 1.43 3.84
N LYS A 12 -5.43 1.94 2.61
CA LYS A 12 -4.38 1.67 1.60
C LYS A 12 -3.08 2.40 1.92
N LEU A 13 -3.16 3.66 2.37
CA LEU A 13 -1.98 4.37 2.86
C LEU A 13 -1.39 3.70 4.10
N PHE A 14 -2.23 3.15 4.98
CA PHE A 14 -1.78 2.41 6.16
C PHE A 14 -0.96 1.16 5.77
N LEU A 15 -1.46 0.35 4.82
CA LEU A 15 -0.75 -0.83 4.31
C LEU A 15 0.60 -0.48 3.67
N ILE A 16 0.66 0.60 2.89
CA ILE A 16 1.92 1.08 2.29
C ILE A 16 2.90 1.54 3.38
N SER A 17 2.41 2.28 4.38
CA SER A 17 3.24 2.78 5.49
C SER A 17 3.81 1.62 6.32
N ILE A 18 3.01 0.58 6.59
CA ILE A 18 3.48 -0.65 7.25
C ILE A 18 4.54 -1.35 6.40
N GLY A 19 4.32 -1.52 5.10
CA GLY A 19 5.30 -2.15 4.22
C GLY A 19 6.64 -1.40 4.18
N LEU A 20 6.61 -0.07 4.19
CA LEU A 20 7.80 0.77 4.33
C LEU A 20 8.49 0.59 5.70
N LEU A 21 7.70 0.45 6.76
CA LEU A 21 8.21 0.21 8.12
C LEU A 21 8.93 -1.14 8.20
N PHE A 22 8.41 -2.18 7.54
CA PHE A 22 9.08 -3.47 7.39
C PHE A 22 10.41 -3.35 6.65
N ILE A 23 10.49 -2.56 5.57
CA ILE A 23 11.75 -2.33 4.83
C ILE A 23 12.76 -1.60 5.71
N MET A 24 12.32 -0.61 6.50
CA MET A 24 13.20 0.15 7.40
C MET A 24 13.71 -0.68 8.58
N VAL A 25 12.90 -1.64 9.07
CA VAL A 25 13.28 -2.56 10.14
C VAL A 25 14.11 -3.74 9.64
N ALA A 26 13.98 -4.11 8.36
CA ALA A 26 14.69 -5.23 7.76
C ALA A 26 16.20 -5.29 8.02
N PRO A 27 17.01 -4.21 7.92
CA PRO A 27 18.45 -4.29 8.21
C PRO A 27 18.77 -4.64 9.68
N LYS A 28 17.79 -4.58 10.59
CA LYS A 28 17.95 -4.96 12.00
C LYS A 28 17.63 -6.44 12.27
N THR A 29 17.20 -7.22 11.28
CA THR A 29 16.84 -8.63 11.46
C THR A 29 17.89 -9.58 10.90
N GLN A 30 17.86 -10.83 11.36
CA GLN A 30 18.82 -11.87 10.96
C GLN A 30 18.72 -12.24 9.47
N THR A 31 17.57 -12.01 8.85
CA THR A 31 17.30 -12.32 7.43
C THR A 31 16.76 -11.09 6.69
N PRO A 32 17.62 -10.04 6.51
CA PRO A 32 17.19 -8.75 5.97
C PRO A 32 16.60 -8.88 4.57
N MET A 33 17.13 -9.79 3.75
CA MET A 33 16.66 -10.01 2.37
C MET A 33 15.21 -10.51 2.31
N LEU A 34 14.84 -11.48 3.15
CA LEU A 34 13.48 -12.03 3.21
C LEU A 34 12.47 -10.97 3.67
N MET A 35 12.86 -10.15 4.65
CA MET A 35 12.00 -9.11 5.20
C MET A 35 11.81 -7.93 4.23
N ILE A 36 12.84 -7.57 3.47
CA ILE A 36 12.76 -6.58 2.37
C ILE A 36 11.83 -7.09 1.27
N ILE A 37 11.98 -8.33 0.83
CA ILE A 37 11.12 -8.94 -0.20
C ILE A 37 9.66 -8.96 0.26
N GLY A 38 9.41 -9.38 1.51
CA GLY A 38 8.06 -9.37 2.09
C GLY A 38 7.47 -7.97 2.16
N GLY A 39 8.24 -6.99 2.64
CA GLY A 39 7.83 -5.58 2.69
C GLY A 39 7.51 -5.00 1.31
N LEU A 40 8.35 -5.31 0.30
CA LEU A 40 8.15 -4.88 -1.09
C LEU A 40 6.86 -5.42 -1.69
N ILE A 41 6.52 -6.70 -1.43
CA ILE A 41 5.28 -7.31 -1.91
C ILE A 41 4.06 -6.59 -1.31
N ILE A 42 4.09 -6.28 -0.01
CA ILE A 42 3.02 -5.57 0.69
C ILE A 42 2.83 -4.16 0.13
N VAL A 43 3.94 -3.43 -0.09
CA VAL A 43 3.90 -2.09 -0.70
C VAL A 43 3.33 -2.16 -2.13
N LEU A 44 3.78 -3.12 -2.95
CA LEU A 44 3.27 -3.32 -4.30
C LEU A 44 1.76 -3.58 -4.30
N MET A 45 1.27 -4.41 -3.39
CA MET A 45 -0.17 -4.68 -3.27
C MET A 45 -0.96 -3.40 -2.94
N GLY A 46 -0.47 -2.60 -1.98
CA GLY A 46 -1.08 -1.33 -1.62
C GLY A 46 -1.11 -0.33 -2.79
N VAL A 47 -0.02 -0.23 -3.54
CA VAL A 47 0.09 0.66 -4.72
C VAL A 47 -0.82 0.21 -5.86
N ILE A 48 -0.90 -1.10 -6.14
CA ILE A 48 -1.80 -1.65 -7.16
C ILE A 48 -3.26 -1.37 -6.81
N MET A 49 -3.65 -1.56 -5.54
CA MET A 49 -5.00 -1.21 -5.08
C MET A 49 -5.31 0.29 -5.20
N LEU A 50 -4.33 1.17 -4.98
CA LEU A 50 -4.49 2.61 -5.19
C LEU A 50 -4.63 2.96 -6.67
N ARG A 51 -3.80 2.39 -7.55
CA ARG A 51 -3.90 2.61 -9.00
C ARG A 51 -5.27 2.14 -9.52
N LYS A 52 -5.73 0.96 -9.09
CA LYS A 52 -7.00 0.39 -9.58
C LYS A 52 -8.20 1.24 -9.18
N ASP A 53 -8.22 1.79 -7.97
CA ASP A 53 -9.25 2.73 -7.54
C ASP A 53 -9.21 4.03 -8.33
N ARG A 54 -8.02 4.61 -8.54
CA ARG A 54 -7.87 5.85 -9.32
C ARG A 54 -8.35 5.69 -10.76
N VAL A 55 -8.19 4.51 -11.36
CA VAL A 55 -8.71 4.18 -12.69
C VAL A 55 -10.24 4.04 -12.66
N LYS A 56 -10.79 3.39 -11.63
CA LYS A 56 -12.24 3.23 -11.44
C LYS A 56 -12.95 4.57 -11.20
N GLU A 57 -12.36 5.44 -10.38
CA GLU A 57 -12.86 6.79 -10.11
C GLU A 57 -12.89 7.66 -11.38
N ARG A 58 -11.85 7.58 -12.23
CA ARG A 58 -11.82 8.28 -13.53
C ARG A 58 -12.87 7.75 -14.51
N ARG A 59 -13.20 6.46 -14.45
CA ARG A 59 -14.20 5.84 -15.34
C ARG A 59 -15.64 6.20 -14.91
N ASN A 60 -15.90 6.36 -13.61
CA ASN A 60 -17.21 6.77 -13.09
C ASN A 60 -17.50 8.28 -13.21
N LYS A 61 -16.51 9.10 -13.58
CA LYS A 61 -16.66 10.54 -13.82
C LYS A 61 -16.84 10.90 -15.31
N LYS A 62 -16.83 9.92 -16.21
CA LYS A 62 -17.29 10.05 -17.59
C LYS A 62 -18.74 9.59 -17.67
#